data_AF-A0A8C3SCP8-F1
#
_entry.id   AF-A0A8C3SCP8-F1
#
_cell.length_a   1.000
_cell.length_b   1.000
_cell.length_c   1.000
_cell.angle_alpha   90.00
_cell.angle_beta   90.00
_cell.angle_gamma   90.00
#
_symmetry.space_group_name_H-M   'P 1'
#
loop_
_entity.id
_entity.type
_entity.pdbx_description
1 polymer ?
#
loop_
_entity_poly.entity_id
_entity_poly.type
_entity_poly.pdbx_seq_one_letter_code
_entity_poly.pdbx_strand_id
1 'polypeptide(L)'
;MLVVTTENFFLGVWLVSLAHMLGVHAQPTLTQPASESVALGGTIKLSCTMSSGTSISGYFIYWFQQTAGNPPRKLLYYRDESSKQQASGVPARFSASKDTSSNICYLTISGIQAEDDADYYCITWHSNALHSDILRQGTETKTFCTLGPLETKPQKPQERPSQKTEIYTKEADSEPLWKFLVELVSSAPIPPCAS
;
A
#
# COMPACT_ATOMS: atom_id res chain seq x y z
N MET A 1 -39.37 6.05 53.49
CA MET A 1 -39.22 6.12 52.02
C MET A 1 -37.89 5.47 51.62
N LEU A 2 -37.77 4.14 51.72
CA LEU A 2 -36.54 3.38 51.38
C LEU A 2 -36.87 1.93 50.97
N VAL A 3 -37.87 1.73 50.10
CA VAL A 3 -38.15 0.40 49.49
C VAL A 3 -37.96 0.44 47.96
N VAL A 4 -37.68 1.63 47.39
CA VAL A 4 -37.58 1.84 45.93
C VAL A 4 -36.16 1.59 45.40
N THR A 5 -35.16 1.36 46.26
CA THR A 5 -33.76 1.26 45.86
C THR A 5 -33.28 -0.17 45.57
N THR A 6 -33.93 -1.20 46.12
CA THR A 6 -33.54 -2.61 45.90
C THR A 6 -34.05 -3.16 44.56
N GLU A 7 -35.28 -2.83 44.17
CA GLU A 7 -35.88 -3.21 42.88
C GLU A 7 -35.07 -2.65 41.69
N ASN A 8 -34.64 -1.38 41.79
CA ASN A 8 -33.79 -0.74 40.79
C ASN A 8 -32.38 -1.34 40.72
N PHE A 9 -31.88 -1.88 41.83
CA PHE A 9 -30.57 -2.53 41.88
C PHE A 9 -30.62 -3.90 41.18
N PHE A 10 -31.68 -4.70 41.42
CA PHE A 10 -31.86 -5.97 40.73
C PHE A 10 -32.14 -5.81 39.24
N LEU A 11 -32.93 -4.80 38.84
CA LEU A 11 -33.14 -4.45 37.44
C LEU A 11 -31.84 -4.00 36.76
N GLY A 12 -31.01 -3.21 37.44
CA GLY A 12 -29.69 -2.80 36.95
C GLY A 12 -28.73 -3.97 36.76
N VAL A 13 -28.68 -4.91 37.71
CA VAL A 13 -27.88 -6.14 37.60
C VAL A 13 -28.39 -7.03 36.46
N TRP A 14 -29.70 -7.18 36.29
CA TRP A 14 -30.30 -7.93 35.18
C TRP A 14 -29.99 -7.33 33.81
N LEU A 15 -30.05 -6.00 33.68
CA LEU A 15 -29.69 -5.29 32.43
C LEU A 15 -28.20 -5.45 32.10
N VAL A 16 -27.33 -5.41 33.11
CA VAL A 16 -25.89 -5.66 32.94
C VAL A 16 -25.63 -7.13 32.56
N SER A 17 -26.35 -8.09 33.14
CA SER A 17 -26.25 -9.51 32.77
C SER A 17 -26.75 -9.79 31.34
N LEU A 18 -27.79 -9.09 30.88
CA LEU A 18 -28.29 -9.22 29.50
C LEU A 18 -27.28 -8.67 28.47
N ALA A 19 -26.52 -7.63 28.82
CA ALA A 19 -25.53 -7.01 27.93
C ALA A 19 -24.33 -7.91 27.61
N HIS A 20 -24.03 -8.91 28.45
CA HIS A 20 -22.95 -9.87 28.19
C HIS A 20 -23.33 -10.96 27.17
N MET A 21 -24.59 -11.04 26.75
CA MET A 21 -25.07 -12.04 25.79
C MET A 21 -24.96 -11.61 24.32
N LEU A 22 -24.56 -10.37 24.05
CA LEU A 22 -24.28 -9.89 22.69
C LEU A 22 -22.77 -9.95 22.44
N GLY A 23 -22.24 -11.17 22.40
CA GLY A 23 -20.88 -11.40 21.92
C GLY A 23 -20.78 -10.98 20.46
N VAL A 24 -20.23 -9.79 20.21
CA VAL A 24 -19.92 -9.32 18.85
C VAL A 24 -18.69 -10.11 18.40
N HIS A 25 -18.90 -11.19 17.65
CA HIS A 25 -17.81 -11.85 16.94
C HIS A 25 -17.36 -10.93 15.80
N ALA A 26 -16.21 -10.29 15.95
CA ALA A 26 -15.59 -9.55 14.87
C ALA A 26 -15.20 -10.51 13.75
N GLN A 27 -15.62 -10.23 12.52
CA GLN A 27 -15.21 -10.99 11.35
C GLN A 27 -13.70 -10.75 11.11
N PRO A 28 -12.92 -11.79 10.74
CA PRO A 28 -11.51 -11.59 10.49
C PRO A 28 -11.30 -10.62 9.32
N THR A 29 -10.27 -9.80 9.40
CA THR A 29 -9.88 -8.86 8.34
C THR A 29 -8.42 -9.09 7.94
N LEU A 30 -8.03 -8.58 6.77
CA LEU A 30 -6.66 -8.64 6.28
C LEU A 30 -6.08 -7.22 6.22
N THR A 31 -4.78 -7.09 6.46
CA THR A 31 -4.04 -5.83 6.43
C THR A 31 -2.76 -6.00 5.63
N GLN A 32 -2.47 -5.06 4.73
CA GLN A 32 -1.24 -5.05 3.93
C GLN A 32 -0.58 -3.65 4.01
N PRO A 33 0.76 -3.53 3.95
CA PRO A 33 1.46 -2.23 4.03
C PRO A 33 1.12 -1.33 2.84
N ALA A 34 0.89 -0.03 3.02
CA ALA A 34 0.41 0.82 1.93
C ALA A 34 1.32 0.91 0.68
N SER A 35 2.62 0.62 0.81
CA SER A 35 3.56 0.55 -0.32
C SER A 35 4.87 -0.10 0.12
N GLU A 36 5.56 -0.76 -0.80
CA GLU A 36 6.89 -1.32 -0.61
C GLU A 36 7.72 -1.08 -1.88
N SER A 37 9.04 -0.86 -1.75
CA SER A 37 9.92 -0.56 -2.89
C SER A 37 11.21 -1.35 -2.83
N VAL A 38 11.74 -1.73 -3.99
CA VAL A 38 12.94 -2.56 -4.12
C VAL A 38 13.65 -2.25 -5.45
N ALA A 39 14.97 -2.37 -5.48
CA ALA A 39 15.74 -2.21 -6.72
C ALA A 39 15.54 -3.39 -7.69
N LEU A 40 15.72 -3.14 -8.99
CA LEU A 40 15.75 -4.19 -10.01
C LEU A 40 16.78 -5.27 -9.68
N GLY A 41 16.43 -6.53 -9.89
CA GLY A 41 17.22 -7.70 -9.51
C GLY A 41 17.18 -8.02 -8.00
N GLY A 42 16.60 -7.14 -7.17
CA GLY A 42 16.41 -7.38 -5.74
C GLY A 42 15.35 -8.42 -5.43
N THR A 43 15.19 -8.73 -4.15
CA THR A 43 14.12 -9.60 -3.64
C THR A 43 13.24 -8.81 -2.69
N ILE A 44 11.93 -8.89 -2.88
CA ILE A 44 10.93 -8.26 -2.02
C ILE A 44 10.02 -9.33 -1.39
N LYS A 45 9.59 -9.06 -0.16
CA LYS A 45 8.70 -9.94 0.59
C LYS A 45 7.49 -9.13 1.05
N LEU A 46 6.41 -9.23 0.29
CA LEU A 46 5.14 -8.55 0.57
C LEU A 46 4.39 -9.30 1.66
N SER A 47 3.81 -8.57 2.61
CA SER A 47 3.10 -9.14 3.75
C SER A 47 1.59 -8.94 3.64
N CYS A 48 0.85 -9.91 4.15
CA CYS A 48 -0.58 -9.84 4.36
C CYS A 48 -0.91 -10.47 5.72
N THR A 49 -1.33 -9.62 6.64
CA THR A 49 -1.56 -9.95 8.04
C THR A 49 -3.04 -10.16 8.29
N MET A 50 -3.40 -11.29 8.89
CA MET A 50 -4.76 -11.53 9.32
C MET A 50 -4.98 -10.97 10.72
N SER A 51 -6.16 -10.39 10.95
CA SER A 51 -6.53 -9.83 12.25
C SER A 51 -6.41 -10.85 13.38
N SER A 52 -6.08 -10.37 14.57
CA SER A 52 -6.04 -11.20 15.77
C SER A 52 -7.40 -11.85 16.07
N GLY A 53 -7.39 -13.01 16.72
CA GLY A 53 -8.59 -13.77 17.07
C GLY A 53 -8.99 -14.85 16.06
N THR A 54 -8.30 -14.95 14.91
CA THR A 54 -8.46 -16.08 13.97
C THR A 54 -7.09 -16.56 13.50
N SER A 55 -6.89 -17.88 13.39
CA SER A 55 -5.62 -18.46 12.94
C SER A 55 -5.58 -18.61 11.42
N ILE A 56 -4.52 -18.12 10.78
CA ILE A 56 -4.32 -18.19 9.31
C ILE A 56 -4.02 -19.61 8.81
N SER A 57 -3.75 -20.56 9.72
CA SER A 57 -3.34 -21.93 9.40
C SER A 57 -4.32 -22.64 8.45
N GLY A 58 -5.62 -22.55 8.74
CA GLY A 58 -6.66 -23.22 7.94
C GLY A 58 -6.93 -22.60 6.56
N TYR A 59 -6.52 -21.34 6.36
CA TYR A 59 -6.91 -20.54 5.19
C TYR A 59 -6.04 -20.83 3.96
N PHE A 60 -6.68 -20.91 2.79
CA PHE A 60 -5.99 -20.79 1.51
C PHE A 60 -5.72 -19.31 1.24
N ILE A 61 -4.50 -18.98 0.85
CA ILE A 61 -4.09 -17.62 0.50
C ILE A 61 -3.90 -17.56 -1.00
N TYR A 62 -4.54 -16.61 -1.65
CA TYR A 62 -4.40 -16.33 -3.08
C TYR A 62 -3.72 -14.98 -3.25
N TRP A 63 -2.73 -14.94 -4.14
CA TRP A 63 -2.03 -13.71 -4.50
C TRP A 63 -2.41 -13.31 -5.92
N PHE A 64 -2.70 -12.04 -6.11
CA PHE A 64 -3.00 -11.42 -7.40
C PHE A 64 -2.06 -10.26 -7.66
N GLN A 65 -1.82 -9.99 -8.93
CA GLN A 65 -1.08 -8.84 -9.43
C GLN A 65 -1.96 -8.05 -10.38
N GLN A 66 -1.96 -6.73 -10.28
CA GLN A 66 -2.66 -5.83 -11.19
C GLN A 66 -1.70 -4.77 -11.69
N THR A 67 -1.37 -4.84 -12.98
CA THR A 67 -0.62 -3.77 -13.66
C THR A 67 -1.57 -2.66 -14.08
N ALA A 68 -1.04 -1.44 -14.24
CA ALA A 68 -1.85 -0.28 -14.66
C ALA A 68 -2.63 -0.59 -15.95
N GLY A 69 -3.94 -0.28 -15.94
CA GLY A 69 -4.84 -0.50 -17.08
C GLY A 69 -5.23 -1.95 -17.35
N ASN A 70 -4.80 -2.92 -16.54
CA ASN A 70 -5.12 -4.33 -16.71
C ASN A 70 -5.97 -4.86 -15.54
N PRO A 71 -6.77 -5.92 -15.76
CA PRO A 71 -7.47 -6.60 -14.67
C PRO A 71 -6.48 -7.38 -13.77
N PRO A 72 -6.82 -7.61 -12.48
CA PRO A 72 -6.03 -8.46 -11.61
C PRO A 72 -5.84 -9.87 -12.18
N ARG A 73 -4.59 -10.34 -12.26
CA ARG A 73 -4.23 -11.72 -12.63
C ARG A 73 -3.82 -12.52 -11.40
N LYS A 74 -4.24 -13.78 -11.33
CA LYS A 74 -3.82 -14.69 -10.26
C LYS A 74 -2.36 -15.06 -10.44
N LEU A 75 -1.56 -14.94 -9.38
CA LEU A 75 -0.17 -15.39 -9.35
C LEU A 75 -0.07 -16.84 -8.89
N LEU A 76 -0.59 -17.10 -7.69
CA LEU A 76 -0.49 -18.41 -7.04
C LEU A 76 -1.53 -18.52 -5.94
N TYR A 77 -1.70 -19.74 -5.42
CA TYR A 77 -2.28 -19.96 -4.12
C TYR A 77 -1.34 -20.78 -3.24
N TYR A 78 -1.44 -20.57 -1.93
CA TYR A 78 -0.66 -21.25 -0.92
C TYR A 78 -1.51 -21.50 0.33
N ARG A 79 -1.57 -22.77 0.77
CA ARG A 79 -2.08 -23.13 2.09
C ARG A 79 -0.95 -23.62 2.98
N ASP A 80 -0.18 -24.56 2.44
CA ASP A 80 0.97 -25.25 3.02
C ASP A 80 1.83 -25.83 1.88
N GLU A 81 2.93 -26.50 2.21
CA GLU A 81 3.87 -27.04 1.21
C GLU A 81 3.28 -28.13 0.32
N SER A 82 2.29 -28.90 0.81
CA SER A 82 1.63 -29.96 0.03
C SER A 82 0.44 -29.43 -0.78
N SER A 83 -0.08 -28.25 -0.45
CA SER A 83 -1.20 -27.60 -1.10
C SER A 83 -0.85 -26.17 -1.53
N LYS A 84 -0.09 -26.08 -2.62
CA LYS A 84 0.27 -24.83 -3.29
C LYS A 84 0.27 -25.02 -4.80
N GLN A 85 -0.06 -23.98 -5.54
CA GLN A 85 0.05 -24.00 -6.99
C GLN A 85 0.28 -22.61 -7.55
N GLN A 86 1.22 -22.53 -8.48
CA GLN A 86 1.44 -21.36 -9.30
C GLN A 86 0.49 -21.34 -10.49
N ALA A 87 -0.03 -20.16 -10.85
CA ALA A 87 -0.86 -20.01 -12.03
C ALA A 87 -0.03 -20.17 -13.31
N SER A 88 -0.69 -20.59 -14.39
CA SER A 88 -0.03 -20.75 -15.69
C SER A 88 0.58 -19.43 -16.17
N GLY A 89 1.81 -19.48 -16.71
CA GLY A 89 2.53 -18.30 -17.21
C GLY A 89 3.16 -17.42 -16.13
N VAL A 90 2.98 -17.74 -14.84
CA VAL A 90 3.66 -17.00 -13.76
C VAL A 90 5.10 -17.52 -13.62
N PRO A 91 6.11 -16.64 -13.54
CA PRO A 91 7.52 -17.06 -13.42
C PRO A 91 7.86 -17.69 -12.06
N ALA A 92 8.81 -18.62 -12.02
CA ALA A 92 9.23 -19.33 -10.79
C ALA A 92 9.86 -18.42 -9.70
N ARG A 93 10.14 -17.15 -10.04
CA ARG A 93 10.65 -16.15 -9.11
C ARG A 93 9.62 -15.71 -8.05
N PHE A 94 8.34 -15.99 -8.31
CA PHE A 94 7.25 -15.78 -7.34
C PHE A 94 7.10 -17.01 -6.46
N SER A 95 7.04 -16.81 -5.15
CA SER A 95 6.82 -17.86 -4.17
C SER A 95 6.03 -17.32 -2.98
N ALA A 96 5.36 -18.19 -2.23
CA ALA A 96 4.63 -17.79 -1.04
C ALA A 96 4.95 -18.65 0.16
N SER A 97 4.76 -18.05 1.33
CA SER A 97 4.96 -18.70 2.63
C SER A 97 3.98 -18.15 3.65
N LYS A 98 3.84 -18.84 4.79
CA LYS A 98 2.94 -18.47 5.87
C LYS A 98 3.64 -18.60 7.21
N ASP A 99 3.59 -17.54 8.01
CA ASP A 99 3.94 -17.54 9.42
C ASP A 99 2.66 -17.60 10.25
N THR A 100 2.33 -18.80 10.71
CA THR A 100 1.13 -19.06 11.52
C THR A 100 1.25 -18.50 12.94
N SER A 101 2.46 -18.26 13.45
CA SER A 101 2.67 -17.69 14.78
C SER A 101 2.35 -16.20 14.83
N SER A 102 2.72 -15.49 13.76
CA SER A 102 2.46 -14.06 13.60
C SER A 102 1.15 -13.75 12.86
N ASN A 103 0.43 -14.77 12.37
CA ASN A 103 -0.72 -14.65 11.46
C ASN A 103 -0.43 -13.84 10.18
N ILE A 104 0.75 -14.04 9.59
CA ILE A 104 1.19 -13.33 8.39
C ILE A 104 1.38 -14.33 7.24
N CYS A 105 0.93 -13.98 6.05
CA CYS A 105 1.31 -14.64 4.82
C CYS A 105 2.18 -13.72 3.97
N TYR A 106 3.08 -14.33 3.21
CA TYR A 106 4.07 -13.60 2.44
C TYR A 106 4.07 -14.03 0.98
N LEU A 107 4.20 -13.05 0.08
CA LEU A 107 4.61 -13.26 -1.30
C LEU A 107 6.06 -12.78 -1.45
N THR A 108 6.94 -13.70 -1.80
CA THR A 108 8.35 -13.41 -2.10
C THR A 108 8.54 -13.38 -3.60
N ILE A 109 9.10 -12.29 -4.11
CA ILE A 109 9.45 -12.12 -5.51
C ILE A 109 10.95 -11.90 -5.57
N SER A 110 11.69 -12.85 -6.13
CA SER A 110 13.13 -12.74 -6.33
C SER A 110 13.45 -12.17 -7.71
N GLY A 111 14.57 -11.47 -7.85
CA GLY A 111 15.01 -10.94 -9.14
C GLY A 111 13.99 -10.00 -9.77
N ILE A 112 13.54 -8.98 -9.03
CA ILE A 112 12.50 -8.03 -9.44
C ILE A 112 12.79 -7.43 -10.82
N GLN A 113 11.77 -7.41 -11.67
CA GLN A 113 11.82 -6.88 -13.02
C GLN A 113 10.91 -5.65 -13.17
N ALA A 114 11.06 -4.90 -14.26
CA ALA A 114 10.25 -3.71 -14.50
C ALA A 114 8.75 -4.06 -14.62
N GLU A 115 8.43 -5.26 -15.12
CA GLU A 115 7.06 -5.75 -15.26
C GLU A 115 6.43 -6.19 -13.93
N ASP A 116 7.22 -6.22 -12.86
CA ASP A 116 6.75 -6.52 -11.50
C ASP A 116 6.20 -5.28 -10.78
N ASP A 117 6.28 -4.09 -11.41
CA ASP A 117 5.61 -2.86 -10.96
C ASP A 117 4.09 -2.96 -11.13
N ALA A 118 3.40 -3.27 -10.02
CA ALA A 118 1.99 -3.58 -9.99
C ALA A 118 1.42 -3.59 -8.57
N ASP A 119 0.10 -3.43 -8.46
CA ASP A 119 -0.63 -3.64 -7.21
C ASP A 119 -0.81 -5.13 -6.90
N TYR A 120 -0.49 -5.55 -5.67
CA TYR A 120 -0.52 -6.94 -5.21
C TYR A 120 -1.59 -7.13 -4.12
N TYR A 121 -2.55 -8.01 -4.39
CA TYR A 121 -3.69 -8.26 -3.52
C TYR A 121 -3.61 -9.65 -2.90
N CYS A 122 -3.88 -9.77 -1.60
CA CYS A 122 -4.11 -11.06 -0.95
C CYS A 122 -5.61 -11.32 -0.75
N ILE A 123 -6.03 -12.55 -1.02
CA ILE A 123 -7.40 -13.02 -0.73
C ILE A 123 -7.29 -14.29 0.05
N THR A 124 -8.09 -14.43 1.12
CA THR A 124 -8.16 -15.67 1.88
C THR A 124 -9.48 -16.37 1.68
N TRP A 125 -9.41 -17.70 1.65
CA TRP A 125 -10.58 -18.56 1.54
C TRP A 125 -10.50 -19.67 2.57
N HIS A 126 -11.59 -19.91 3.26
CA HIS A 126 -11.73 -21.00 4.21
C HIS A 126 -13.10 -21.64 4.04
N SER A 127 -13.11 -22.92 3.66
CA SER A 127 -14.32 -23.74 3.74
C SER A 127 -14.23 -24.59 5.00
N ASN A 128 -15.05 -24.24 5.99
CA ASN A 128 -15.43 -25.22 6.99
C ASN A 128 -16.77 -25.85 6.54
N ALA A 129 -17.14 -27.01 7.08
CA ALA A 129 -18.32 -27.76 6.63
C ALA A 129 -19.66 -27.02 6.87
N LEU A 130 -19.66 -25.89 7.59
CA LEU A 130 -20.86 -25.15 8.01
C LEU A 130 -20.88 -23.69 7.53
N HIS A 131 -19.80 -23.18 6.93
CA HIS A 131 -19.65 -21.81 6.45
C HIS A 131 -18.43 -21.68 5.52
N SER A 132 -18.59 -20.94 4.42
CA SER A 132 -17.48 -20.53 3.54
C SER A 132 -17.19 -19.05 3.75
N ASP A 133 -16.00 -18.73 4.25
CA ASP A 133 -15.55 -17.35 4.43
C ASP A 133 -14.62 -16.95 3.30
N ILE A 134 -14.96 -15.83 2.63
CA ILE A 134 -14.10 -15.15 1.66
C ILE A 134 -13.75 -13.79 2.24
N LEU A 135 -12.47 -13.56 2.53
CA LEU A 135 -11.97 -12.26 2.97
C LEU A 135 -11.04 -11.72 1.89
N ARG A 136 -11.27 -10.46 1.52
CA ARG A 136 -10.48 -9.77 0.50
C ARG A 136 -9.97 -8.46 1.09
N GLN A 137 -8.66 -8.25 1.03
CA GLN A 137 -8.04 -6.95 1.20
C GLN A 137 -7.00 -6.76 0.11
N GLY A 138 -6.90 -5.55 -0.41
CA GLY A 138 -5.79 -5.19 -1.28
C GLY A 138 -4.71 -4.46 -0.54
N THR A 139 -3.46 -4.76 -0.89
CA THR A 139 -2.40 -3.75 -0.90
C THR A 139 -2.43 -3.06 -2.24
N GLU A 140 -2.27 -1.74 -2.23
CA GLU A 140 -1.60 -1.09 -3.34
C GLU A 140 -0.10 -1.30 -3.13
N THR A 141 0.59 -1.75 -4.15
CA THR A 141 2.05 -1.87 -4.11
C THR A 141 2.56 -1.07 -5.26
N LYS A 142 3.09 0.10 -4.94
CA LYS A 142 3.64 1.02 -5.93
C LYS A 142 5.12 0.72 -6.07
N THR A 143 5.55 0.16 -7.19
CA THR A 143 7.00 0.05 -7.44
C THR A 143 7.47 1.39 -7.98
N PHE A 144 8.49 1.96 -7.35
CA PHE A 144 9.17 3.12 -7.89
C PHE A 144 10.32 2.62 -8.76
N CYS A 145 10.25 2.86 -10.06
CA CYS A 145 11.44 2.86 -10.90
C CYS A 145 12.33 4.03 -10.46
N THR A 146 13.23 3.80 -9.52
CA THR A 146 14.48 4.56 -9.54
C THR A 146 15.37 3.95 -10.61
N LEU A 147 15.29 4.51 -11.82
CA LEU A 147 16.55 4.87 -12.47
C LEU A 147 17.26 5.82 -11.49
N GLY A 148 17.96 5.24 -10.52
CA GLY A 148 18.86 5.97 -9.65
C GLY A 148 19.88 6.66 -10.56
N PRO A 149 20.17 7.96 -10.38
CA PRO A 149 21.25 8.62 -11.10
C PRO A 149 22.52 7.81 -10.98
N LEU A 150 23.31 7.75 -12.06
CA LEU A 150 24.73 7.36 -12.01
C LEU A 150 25.30 7.78 -10.65
N GLU A 151 25.86 6.82 -9.90
CA GLU A 151 26.67 7.10 -8.71
C GLU A 151 27.81 8.06 -9.10
N THR A 152 27.57 9.37 -9.06
CA THR A 152 28.64 10.33 -8.85
C THR A 152 28.89 10.36 -7.35
N LYS A 153 29.91 9.60 -6.98
CA LYS A 153 30.57 9.57 -5.67
C LYS A 153 30.63 11.00 -5.08
N PRO A 154 30.26 11.23 -3.81
CA PRO A 154 30.32 12.56 -3.21
C PRO A 154 31.77 13.08 -3.20
N GLN A 155 32.03 14.13 -3.99
CA GLN A 155 33.27 14.86 -3.93
C GLN A 155 33.19 15.82 -2.74
N LYS A 156 34.13 15.69 -1.80
CA LYS A 156 34.27 16.52 -0.61
C LYS A 156 34.16 18.02 -0.98
N PRO A 157 33.32 18.83 -0.30
CA PRO A 157 33.26 20.26 -0.55
C PRO A 157 34.64 20.89 -0.36
N GLN A 158 35.17 21.48 -1.42
CA GLN A 158 36.41 22.26 -1.38
C GLN A 158 36.05 23.68 -0.91
N GLU A 159 36.54 24.05 0.26
CA GLU A 159 36.30 25.35 0.89
C GLU A 159 36.87 26.47 0.00
N ARG A 160 36.00 27.33 -0.52
CA ARG A 160 36.38 28.50 -1.33
C ARG A 160 36.60 29.69 -0.38
N PRO A 161 37.71 30.45 -0.52
CA PRO A 161 37.99 31.58 0.36
C PRO A 161 36.94 32.69 0.22
N SER A 162 36.60 33.26 1.37
CA SER A 162 35.70 34.40 1.56
C SER A 162 36.11 35.60 0.71
N GLN A 163 35.17 36.12 -0.10
CA GLN A 163 35.32 37.41 -0.76
C GLN A 163 34.17 38.32 -0.34
N LYS A 164 34.53 39.29 0.51
CA LYS A 164 33.70 40.38 1.00
C LYS A 164 33.38 41.34 -0.15
N THR A 165 32.13 41.73 -0.31
CA THR A 165 31.79 42.90 -1.14
C THR A 165 30.64 43.67 -0.50
N GLU A 166 30.88 44.97 -0.34
CA GLU A 166 30.06 45.94 0.37
C GLU A 166 28.74 46.24 -0.34
N ILE A 167 27.70 46.45 0.47
CA ILE A 167 26.35 46.85 0.05
C ILE A 167 26.34 48.38 -0.08
N TYR A 168 26.02 48.90 -1.28
CA TYR A 168 25.62 50.29 -1.46
C TYR A 168 24.13 50.33 -1.81
N THR A 169 23.33 50.93 -0.94
CA THR A 169 21.90 51.14 -1.10
C THR A 169 21.61 52.35 -1.99
N LYS A 170 20.69 52.20 -2.94
CA LYS A 170 19.89 53.33 -3.46
C LYS A 170 18.43 52.91 -3.60
N GLU A 171 17.58 53.81 -3.12
CA GLU A 171 16.15 53.69 -2.89
C GLU A 171 15.33 53.98 -4.17
N ALA A 172 14.05 53.62 -4.08
CA ALA A 172 13.07 53.40 -5.15
C ALA A 172 12.66 54.64 -5.97
N ASP A 173 12.21 54.39 -7.21
CA ASP A 173 11.06 55.09 -7.78
C ASP A 173 10.31 54.17 -8.78
N SER A 174 8.98 54.23 -8.67
CA SER A 174 7.94 53.37 -9.24
C SER A 174 7.45 53.80 -10.63
N GLU A 175 7.10 52.84 -11.51
CA GLU A 175 6.16 53.06 -12.64
C GLU A 175 5.41 51.75 -12.99
N PRO A 176 4.09 51.76 -13.30
CA PRO A 176 3.23 50.57 -13.22
C PRO A 176 3.01 49.84 -14.56
N LEU A 177 2.91 48.51 -14.48
CA LEU A 177 2.86 47.50 -15.55
C LEU A 177 1.59 47.49 -16.45
N TRP A 178 0.82 48.57 -16.52
CA TRP A 178 -0.40 48.63 -17.35
C TRP A 178 -0.11 48.85 -18.85
N LYS A 179 1.13 49.23 -19.21
CA LYS A 179 1.55 49.45 -20.61
C LYS A 179 1.71 48.17 -21.43
N PHE A 180 1.75 46.99 -20.82
CA PHE A 180 2.01 45.73 -21.54
C PHE A 180 0.76 44.96 -21.99
N LEU A 181 -0.46 45.43 -21.69
CA LEU A 181 -1.69 44.69 -21.99
C LEU A 181 -2.48 45.16 -23.22
N VAL A 182 -1.96 46.08 -24.04
CA VAL A 182 -2.76 46.66 -25.15
C VAL A 182 -2.26 46.25 -26.57
N GLU A 183 -1.13 45.56 -26.72
CA GLU A 183 -0.68 45.10 -28.04
C GLU A 183 -0.69 43.56 -28.18
N LEU A 184 -1.86 42.99 -27.94
CA LEU A 184 -2.33 41.88 -28.77
C LEU A 184 -2.68 42.46 -30.15
N VAL A 185 -2.27 41.77 -31.22
CA VAL A 185 -2.88 41.68 -32.58
C VAL A 185 -1.81 41.82 -33.68
N SER A 186 -1.22 40.69 -34.09
CA SER A 186 -0.89 40.43 -35.51
C SER A 186 -0.51 38.94 -35.71
N SER A 187 -1.46 38.16 -36.26
CA SER A 187 -1.32 37.05 -37.24
C SER A 187 -0.04 36.18 -37.27
N ALA A 188 -0.01 34.84 -37.43
CA ALA A 188 -0.97 33.78 -37.77
C ALA A 188 -0.23 32.40 -37.63
N PRO A 189 -0.52 31.29 -38.38
CA PRO A 189 -1.03 30.01 -37.86
C PRO A 189 -0.06 28.78 -37.90
N ILE A 190 -0.57 27.65 -37.39
CA ILE A 190 -0.01 26.28 -37.20
C ILE A 190 0.24 25.53 -38.54
N PRO A 191 1.25 24.62 -38.61
CA PRO A 191 0.98 23.27 -39.14
C PRO A 191 1.59 22.10 -38.30
N PRO A 192 1.11 20.84 -38.49
CA PRO A 192 1.33 19.70 -37.60
C PRO A 192 2.40 18.67 -38.04
N CYS A 193 2.74 17.79 -37.08
CA CYS A 193 3.38 16.45 -37.08
C CYS A 193 4.23 15.94 -38.26
N ALA A 194 5.35 15.29 -37.92
CA ALA A 194 5.96 14.25 -38.76
C ALA A 194 6.32 13.00 -37.93
N SER A 195 6.03 11.86 -38.56
CA SER A 195 6.22 10.45 -38.19
C SER A 195 7.67 10.00 -38.03
#